data_AF-A0A660ML71-F1
#
_entry.id   AF-A0A660ML71-F1
#
_cell.length_a   1.000
_cell.length_b   1.000
_cell.length_c   1.000
_cell.angle_alpha   90.00
_cell.angle_beta   90.00
_cell.angle_gamma   90.00
#
_symmetry.space_group_name_H-M   'P 1'
#
loop_
_entity.id
_entity.type
_entity.pdbx_description
1 polymer ?
#
loop_
_entity_poly.entity_id
_entity_poly.type
_entity_poly.pdbx_seq_one_letter_code
_entity_poly.pdbx_strand_id
1 'polypeptide(L)'
;MHRFLRRLGKTLAALLAVLLAYLLAAFTLGSIVLTPERHGRRDITLYLLDNGVHTDLALPLANDTYDWTTFIRPEDARDTAFAPAYVAFGWGDRAFYLETPHWRDLKATTAWNAISGQGATIIHATFLPPLRETAHSIAIPVSRDEYQALVASIRDSFRWSDDGRAIAIGGRAYGDHDAFYEARGSYSLFTTCNTWTNARLKAAGLTHVLWTPFSGSLMRAYR
;
A
#
# COMPACT_ATOMS: atom_id res chain seq x y z
N MET A 1 -5.17 -14.41 -45.86
CA MET A 1 -5.30 -15.16 -44.59
C MET A 1 -3.96 -15.45 -43.92
N HIS A 2 -3.00 -16.16 -44.55
CA HIS A 2 -1.71 -16.51 -43.92
C HIS A 2 -0.84 -15.35 -43.41
N ARG A 3 -0.80 -14.19 -44.10
CA ARG A 3 -0.05 -13.01 -43.65
C ARG A 3 -0.68 -12.35 -42.41
N PHE A 4 -2.01 -12.41 -42.28
CA PHE A 4 -2.74 -11.89 -41.12
C PHE A 4 -2.51 -12.75 -39.89
N LEU A 5 -2.66 -14.08 -40.01
CA LEU A 5 -2.38 -15.02 -38.91
C LEU A 5 -0.92 -14.93 -38.42
N ARG A 6 0.05 -14.78 -39.34
CA ARG A 6 1.46 -14.60 -38.97
C ARG A 6 1.71 -13.29 -38.22
N ARG A 7 1.05 -12.19 -38.62
CA ARG A 7 1.15 -10.90 -37.91
C ARG A 7 0.52 -10.99 -36.51
N LEU A 8 -0.67 -11.56 -36.40
CA LEU A 8 -1.35 -11.79 -35.13
C LEU A 8 -0.50 -12.64 -34.18
N GLY A 9 0.08 -13.74 -34.68
CA GLY A 9 0.97 -14.60 -33.88
C GLY A 9 2.22 -13.88 -33.38
N LYS A 10 2.84 -13.04 -34.22
CA LYS A 10 3.99 -12.21 -33.80
C LYS A 10 3.60 -11.19 -32.74
N THR A 11 2.44 -10.54 -32.88
CA THR A 11 1.94 -9.58 -31.89
C THR A 11 1.67 -10.27 -30.56
N LEU A 12 0.99 -11.42 -30.55
CA LEU A 12 0.73 -12.18 -29.33
C LEU A 12 2.02 -12.65 -28.65
N ALA A 13 3.00 -13.14 -29.44
CA ALA A 13 4.30 -13.54 -28.92
C ALA A 13 5.06 -12.34 -28.31
N ALA A 14 5.00 -11.16 -28.94
CA ALA A 14 5.61 -9.95 -28.40
C ALA A 14 4.95 -9.50 -27.08
N LEU A 15 3.61 -9.52 -27.00
CA LEU A 15 2.89 -9.20 -25.76
C LEU A 15 3.24 -10.18 -24.63
N LEU A 16 3.31 -11.48 -24.95
CA LEU A 16 3.73 -12.50 -23.99
C LEU A 16 5.17 -12.27 -23.53
N ALA A 17 6.10 -11.95 -24.44
CA ALA A 17 7.48 -11.67 -24.11
C ALA A 17 7.60 -10.45 -23.16
N VAL A 18 6.83 -9.38 -23.40
CA VAL A 18 6.77 -8.21 -22.51
C VAL A 18 6.24 -8.59 -21.13
N LEU A 19 5.16 -9.38 -21.07
CA LEU A 19 4.61 -9.85 -19.79
C LEU A 19 5.63 -10.70 -19.02
N LEU A 20 6.28 -11.65 -19.68
CA LEU A 20 7.29 -12.51 -19.06
C LEU A 20 8.51 -11.71 -18.60
N ALA A 21 8.96 -10.72 -19.38
CA ALA A 21 10.05 -9.83 -18.98
C ALA A 21 9.67 -9.00 -17.74
N TYR A 22 8.44 -8.51 -17.68
CA TYR A 22 7.92 -7.79 -16.51
C TYR A 22 7.88 -8.68 -15.26
N LEU A 23 7.35 -9.91 -15.38
CA LEU A 23 7.30 -10.86 -14.27
C LEU A 23 8.71 -11.27 -13.82
N LEU A 24 9.64 -11.47 -14.76
CA LEU A 24 11.04 -11.75 -14.45
C LEU A 24 11.71 -10.57 -13.73
N ALA A 25 11.46 -9.33 -14.17
CA ALA A 25 11.94 -8.14 -13.49
C ALA A 25 11.37 -8.03 -12.06
N ALA A 26 10.06 -8.25 -11.89
CA ALA A 26 9.41 -8.23 -10.58
C ALA A 26 9.96 -9.30 -9.63
N PHE A 27 10.25 -10.49 -10.17
CA PHE A 27 10.87 -11.56 -9.39
C PHE A 27 12.32 -11.25 -9.03
N THR A 28 13.15 -10.88 -10.00
CA THR A 28 14.58 -10.64 -9.80
C THR A 28 14.84 -9.43 -8.90
N LEU A 29 14.24 -8.28 -9.19
CA LEU A 29 14.39 -7.07 -8.38
C LEU A 29 13.71 -7.23 -7.01
N GLY A 30 12.57 -7.93 -6.95
CA GLY A 30 11.89 -8.23 -5.69
C GLY A 30 12.63 -9.24 -4.80
N SER A 31 13.62 -9.96 -5.34
CA SER A 31 14.47 -10.88 -4.57
C SER A 31 15.72 -10.21 -4.00
N ILE A 32 16.02 -8.97 -4.41
CA ILE A 32 17.13 -8.19 -3.87
C ILE A 32 16.63 -7.49 -2.60
N VAL A 33 16.89 -8.09 -1.45
CA VAL A 33 16.56 -7.55 -0.13
C VAL A 33 17.67 -6.62 0.32
N LEU A 34 17.31 -5.42 0.75
CA LEU A 34 18.19 -4.44 1.37
C LEU A 34 17.81 -4.29 2.84
N THR A 35 18.79 -4.47 3.71
CA THR A 35 18.64 -4.38 5.17
C THR A 35 19.61 -3.32 5.70
N PRO A 36 19.21 -2.04 5.73
CA PRO A 36 20.07 -0.98 6.25
C PRO A 36 20.46 -1.25 7.71
N GLU A 37 21.59 -0.68 8.14
CA GLU A 37 21.96 -0.69 9.56
C GLU A 37 20.98 0.16 10.37
N ARG A 38 20.50 -0.39 11.48
CA ARG A 38 19.43 0.17 12.29
C ARG A 38 19.94 0.52 13.68
N HIS A 39 19.61 1.71 14.17
CA HIS A 39 20.11 2.26 15.43
C HIS A 39 18.95 2.56 16.41
N GLY A 40 19.28 2.61 17.69
CA GLY A 40 18.32 2.93 18.76
C GLY A 40 17.54 1.73 19.29
N ARG A 41 16.84 1.94 20.41
CA ARG A 41 15.98 0.93 21.05
C ARG A 41 14.68 0.78 20.26
N ARG A 42 14.26 -0.46 19.99
CA ARG A 42 13.12 -0.78 19.12
C ARG A 42 11.86 -1.07 19.94
N ASP A 43 11.23 0.00 20.41
CA ASP A 43 10.15 -0.08 21.41
C ASP A 43 8.75 0.09 20.83
N ILE A 44 8.65 0.49 19.56
CA ILE A 44 7.37 0.72 18.90
C ILE A 44 7.17 -0.43 17.92
N THR A 45 6.06 -1.16 18.06
CA THR A 45 5.72 -2.22 17.12
C THR A 45 4.77 -1.68 16.07
N LEU A 46 5.13 -1.84 14.80
CA LEU A 46 4.21 -1.69 13.67
C LEU A 46 3.98 -3.06 13.03
N TYR A 47 2.98 -3.19 12.17
CA TYR A 47 2.69 -4.44 11.47
C TYR A 47 2.66 -4.23 9.96
N LEU A 48 3.30 -5.13 9.23
CA LEU A 48 3.10 -5.30 7.79
C LEU A 48 1.98 -6.32 7.60
N LEU A 49 0.86 -5.85 7.03
CA LEU A 49 -0.32 -6.66 6.77
C LEU A 49 -0.36 -7.10 5.30
N ASP A 50 -0.88 -8.30 5.03
CA ASP A 50 -1.07 -8.83 3.67
C ASP A 50 -2.39 -9.59 3.54
N ASN A 51 -3.10 -9.38 2.43
CA ASN A 51 -4.29 -10.16 2.09
C ASN A 51 -4.09 -11.08 0.88
N GLY A 52 -2.82 -11.32 0.49
CA GLY A 52 -2.39 -12.15 -0.63
C GLY A 52 -2.12 -11.37 -1.92
N VAL A 53 -2.56 -10.11 -2.00
CA VAL A 53 -2.44 -9.26 -3.20
C VAL A 53 -2.00 -7.83 -2.87
N HIS A 54 -2.36 -7.35 -1.68
CA HIS A 54 -2.16 -5.99 -1.20
C HIS A 54 -1.42 -6.00 0.14
N THR A 55 -0.62 -4.96 0.39
CA THR A 55 0.04 -4.75 1.66
C THR A 55 -0.33 -3.42 2.29
N ASP A 56 -0.65 -3.45 3.58
CA ASP A 56 -0.88 -2.27 4.41
C ASP A 56 0.18 -2.15 5.49
N LEU A 57 0.43 -0.93 5.96
CA LEU A 57 1.23 -0.67 7.15
C LEU A 57 0.32 -0.26 8.30
N ALA A 58 0.27 -1.08 9.34
CA ALA A 58 -0.44 -0.76 10.57
C ALA A 58 0.50 -0.16 11.61
N LEU A 59 0.17 1.04 12.07
CA LEU A 59 0.91 1.79 13.07
C LEU A 59 0.04 1.99 14.31
N PRO A 60 0.63 2.11 15.51
CA PRO A 60 -0.13 2.51 16.70
C PRO A 60 -0.91 3.79 16.41
N LEU A 61 -2.20 3.81 16.71
CA LEU A 61 -3.06 4.95 16.41
C LEU A 61 -2.55 6.21 17.12
N ALA A 62 -2.14 6.07 18.38
CA ALA A 62 -1.48 7.11 19.13
C ALA A 62 -0.43 6.50 20.07
N ASN A 63 0.70 7.18 20.21
CA ASN A 63 1.72 6.91 21.22
C ASN A 63 2.51 8.20 21.52
N ASP A 64 3.49 8.13 22.42
CA ASP A 64 4.32 9.27 22.82
C ASP A 64 5.17 9.87 21.68
N THR A 65 5.15 9.30 20.48
CA THR A 65 5.91 9.77 19.31
C THR A 65 5.02 10.47 18.30
N TYR A 66 3.82 9.94 18.04
CA TYR A 66 2.88 10.54 17.12
C TYR A 66 1.45 10.09 17.42
N ASP A 67 0.51 11.03 17.26
CA ASP A 67 -0.92 10.80 17.38
C ASP A 67 -1.59 11.00 16.02
N TRP A 68 -2.00 9.90 15.39
CA TRP A 68 -2.67 9.93 14.09
C TRP A 68 -4.06 10.57 14.16
N THR A 69 -4.71 10.62 15.32
CA THR A 69 -6.05 11.23 15.47
C THR A 69 -6.04 12.74 15.24
N THR A 70 -4.88 13.38 15.37
CA THR A 70 -4.69 14.79 15.01
C THR A 70 -4.78 15.05 13.51
N PHE A 71 -4.64 13.99 12.69
CA PHE A 71 -4.46 14.05 11.25
C PHE A 71 -5.59 13.34 10.47
N ILE A 72 -6.01 12.16 10.94
CA ILE A 72 -7.16 11.39 10.45
C ILE A 72 -8.16 11.24 11.59
N ARG A 73 -9.46 11.24 11.30
CA ARG A 73 -10.48 11.14 12.35
C ARG A 73 -11.06 9.73 12.39
N PRO A 74 -11.08 9.06 13.55
CA PRO A 74 -11.90 7.86 13.73
C PRO A 74 -13.37 8.10 13.35
N GLU A 75 -13.87 9.32 13.52
CA GLU A 75 -15.22 9.74 13.14
C GLU A 75 -15.45 9.80 11.62
N ASP A 76 -14.39 9.75 10.81
CA ASP A 76 -14.55 9.61 9.35
C ASP A 76 -14.96 8.17 8.97
N ALA A 77 -14.77 7.19 9.87
CA ALA A 77 -15.32 5.84 9.73
C ALA A 77 -16.80 5.79 10.15
N ARG A 78 -17.55 4.81 9.63
CA ARG A 78 -18.99 4.69 9.91
C ARG A 78 -19.29 4.29 11.36
N ASP A 79 -18.53 3.34 11.89
CA ASP A 79 -18.63 2.86 13.26
C ASP A 79 -17.31 2.21 13.71
N THR A 80 -16.79 2.68 14.85
CA THR A 80 -15.72 2.01 15.59
C THR A 80 -16.31 1.46 16.88
N ALA A 81 -16.96 0.30 16.80
CA ALA A 81 -17.56 -0.40 17.95
C ALA A 81 -16.53 -0.89 19.00
N PHE A 82 -15.25 -0.61 18.80
CA PHE A 82 -14.14 -0.91 19.69
C PHE A 82 -13.21 0.30 19.81
N ALA A 83 -12.41 0.36 20.89
CA ALA A 83 -11.36 1.36 21.02
C ALA A 83 -10.18 1.00 20.09
N PRO A 84 -9.94 1.77 19.01
CA PRO A 84 -8.88 1.43 18.05
C PRO A 84 -7.50 1.66 18.66
N ALA A 85 -6.63 0.67 18.53
CA ALA A 85 -5.24 0.71 19.01
C ALA A 85 -4.26 0.95 17.86
N TYR A 86 -4.63 0.54 16.64
CA TYR A 86 -3.83 0.68 15.43
C TYR A 86 -4.64 1.34 14.33
N VAL A 87 -3.93 1.94 13.37
CA VAL A 87 -4.46 2.31 12.07
C VAL A 87 -3.59 1.73 10.97
N ALA A 88 -4.20 1.00 10.04
CA ALA A 88 -3.56 0.49 8.84
C ALA A 88 -3.75 1.43 7.66
N PHE A 89 -2.67 1.73 6.95
CA PHE A 89 -2.68 2.53 5.74
C PHE A 89 -2.33 1.70 4.52
N GLY A 90 -3.24 1.71 3.55
CA GLY A 90 -3.05 1.24 2.19
C GLY A 90 -3.12 2.39 1.20
N TRP A 91 -2.37 2.31 0.10
CA TRP A 91 -2.40 3.31 -0.97
C TRP A 91 -2.71 2.62 -2.29
N GLY A 92 -3.56 3.23 -3.13
CA GLY A 92 -3.69 2.76 -4.49
C GLY A 92 -4.63 3.55 -5.37
N ASP A 93 -4.97 2.95 -6.51
CA ASP A 93 -5.80 3.58 -7.53
C ASP A 93 -7.22 3.85 -7.03
N ARG A 94 -7.68 5.09 -7.18
CA ARG A 94 -9.00 5.53 -6.75
C ARG A 94 -10.12 4.76 -7.43
N ALA A 95 -10.03 4.53 -8.74
CA ALA A 95 -11.08 3.82 -9.46
C ALA A 95 -11.12 2.34 -9.07
N PHE A 96 -9.96 1.72 -8.90
CA PHE A 96 -9.85 0.35 -8.40
C PHE A 96 -10.48 0.23 -7.00
N TYR A 97 -10.06 1.07 -6.06
CA TYR A 97 -10.58 1.02 -4.69
C TYR A 97 -12.09 1.33 -4.60
N LEU A 98 -12.55 2.32 -5.36
CA LEU A 98 -13.91 2.81 -5.19
C LEU A 98 -14.93 2.16 -6.12
N GLU A 99 -14.49 1.46 -7.17
CA GLU A 99 -15.36 0.83 -8.18
C GLU A 99 -15.18 -0.69 -8.28
N THR A 100 -14.17 -1.27 -7.62
CA THR A 100 -13.90 -2.73 -7.63
C THR A 100 -13.91 -3.32 -6.21
N PRO A 101 -15.04 -3.26 -5.47
CA PRO A 101 -15.11 -3.80 -4.11
C PRO A 101 -14.94 -5.31 -4.06
N HIS A 102 -15.31 -6.03 -5.14
CA HIS A 102 -14.95 -7.43 -5.33
C HIS A 102 -14.09 -7.62 -6.58
N TRP A 103 -13.17 -8.58 -6.55
CA TRP A 103 -12.32 -8.95 -7.71
C TRP A 103 -13.12 -9.28 -8.98
N ARG A 104 -14.37 -9.72 -8.83
CA ARG A 104 -15.28 -10.02 -9.95
C ARG A 104 -15.81 -8.75 -10.64
N ASP A 105 -15.73 -7.61 -9.98
CA ASP A 105 -16.20 -6.32 -10.50
C ASP A 105 -15.13 -5.60 -11.34
N LEU A 106 -13.97 -6.24 -11.53
CA LEU A 106 -12.85 -5.71 -12.29
C LEU A 106 -13.23 -5.54 -13.77
N LYS A 107 -13.47 -4.29 -14.19
CA LYS A 107 -13.68 -3.95 -15.59
C LYS A 107 -12.34 -3.80 -16.30
N ALA A 108 -12.29 -4.20 -17.58
CA ALA A 108 -11.10 -4.02 -18.42
C ALA A 108 -10.63 -2.55 -18.49
N THR A 109 -11.57 -1.61 -18.43
CA THR A 109 -11.28 -0.16 -18.38
C THR A 109 -10.69 0.28 -17.05
N THR A 110 -11.17 -0.26 -15.92
CA THR A 110 -10.62 0.01 -14.58
C THR A 110 -9.23 -0.58 -14.45
N ALA A 111 -9.01 -1.80 -14.95
CA ALA A 111 -7.69 -2.41 -15.04
C ALA A 111 -6.74 -1.59 -15.93
N TRP A 112 -7.20 -1.14 -17.10
CA TRP A 112 -6.39 -0.29 -18.00
C TRP A 112 -6.03 1.06 -17.35
N ASN A 113 -6.98 1.73 -16.70
CA ASN A 113 -6.75 3.01 -16.03
C ASN A 113 -5.72 2.87 -14.89
N ALA A 114 -5.88 1.83 -14.05
CA ALA A 114 -4.91 1.52 -13.00
C ALA A 114 -3.52 1.21 -13.58
N ILE A 115 -3.44 0.59 -14.75
CA ILE A 115 -2.16 0.24 -15.39
C ILE A 115 -1.51 1.46 -16.08
N SER A 116 -2.31 2.43 -16.52
CA SER A 116 -1.90 3.53 -17.42
C SER A 116 -1.10 4.67 -16.78
N GLY A 117 -1.05 4.77 -15.45
CA GLY A 117 -0.39 5.91 -14.78
C GLY A 117 -1.25 7.18 -14.69
N GLN A 118 -2.50 7.15 -15.16
CA GLN A 118 -3.40 8.32 -15.16
C GLN A 118 -4.41 8.31 -14.00
N GLY A 119 -4.42 7.23 -13.22
CA GLY A 119 -5.32 7.06 -12.10
C GLY A 119 -4.97 7.98 -10.93
N ALA A 120 -5.95 8.78 -10.51
CA ALA A 120 -5.89 9.44 -9.21
C ALA A 120 -5.75 8.38 -8.09
N THR A 121 -5.11 8.73 -7.00
CA THR A 121 -4.82 7.78 -5.91
C THR A 121 -5.56 8.16 -4.64
N ILE A 122 -5.82 7.17 -3.81
CA ILE A 122 -6.39 7.34 -2.48
C ILE A 122 -5.55 6.60 -1.44
N ILE A 123 -5.74 7.00 -0.19
CA ILE A 123 -5.29 6.23 0.97
C ILE A 123 -6.51 5.64 1.65
N HIS A 124 -6.42 4.34 1.93
CA HIS A 124 -7.35 3.60 2.76
C HIS A 124 -6.80 3.54 4.17
N ALA A 125 -7.55 4.09 5.13
CA ALA A 125 -7.21 3.98 6.55
C ALA A 125 -8.20 3.05 7.23
N THR A 126 -7.72 1.97 7.81
CA THR A 126 -8.54 1.02 8.58
C THR A 126 -8.16 1.10 10.05
N PHE A 127 -9.11 1.42 10.91
CA PHE A 127 -8.93 1.42 12.36
C PHE A 127 -9.03 -0.02 12.88
N LEU A 128 -8.10 -0.41 13.74
CA LEU A 128 -7.90 -1.80 14.14
C LEU A 128 -7.75 -1.95 15.66
N PRO A 129 -8.24 -3.06 16.24
CA PRO A 129 -7.94 -3.41 17.63
C PRO A 129 -6.46 -3.77 17.77
N PRO A 130 -5.96 -4.08 18.99
CA PRO A 130 -4.60 -4.57 19.17
C PRO A 130 -4.29 -5.75 18.26
N LEU A 131 -3.25 -5.61 17.44
CA LEU A 131 -2.83 -6.62 16.48
C LEU A 131 -1.95 -7.68 17.14
N ARG A 132 -1.88 -8.85 16.48
CA ARG A 132 -1.01 -9.97 16.86
C ARG A 132 -0.25 -10.45 15.63
N GLU A 133 0.88 -11.10 15.88
CA GLU A 133 1.64 -11.76 14.81
C GLU A 133 0.85 -12.94 14.25
N THR A 134 0.78 -13.00 12.92
CA THR A 134 0.21 -14.12 12.17
C THR A 134 0.99 -14.30 10.87
N ALA A 135 0.65 -15.31 10.06
CA ALA A 135 1.25 -15.48 8.74
C ALA A 135 1.03 -14.27 7.80
N HIS A 136 0.00 -13.46 8.07
CA HIS A 136 -0.42 -12.32 7.25
C HIS A 136 -0.29 -10.96 7.99
N SER A 137 0.29 -10.97 9.19
CA SER A 137 0.51 -9.80 10.03
C SER A 137 1.88 -9.96 10.69
N ILE A 138 2.91 -9.34 10.10
CA ILE A 138 4.28 -9.46 10.59
C ILE A 138 4.59 -8.25 11.47
N ALA A 139 4.96 -8.49 12.73
CA ALA A 139 5.40 -7.41 13.61
C ALA A 139 6.81 -6.93 13.22
N ILE A 140 6.98 -5.63 13.21
CA ILE A 140 8.24 -4.95 12.92
C ILE A 140 8.52 -4.03 14.09
N PRO A 141 9.39 -4.40 15.04
CA PRO A 141 9.79 -3.52 16.11
C PRO A 141 10.71 -2.44 15.54
N VAL A 142 10.42 -1.17 15.81
CA VAL A 142 11.12 0.00 15.30
C VAL A 142 11.52 0.97 16.41
N SER A 143 12.59 1.72 16.15
CA SER A 143 12.97 2.83 17.00
C SER A 143 12.05 4.04 16.81
N ARG A 144 12.15 5.00 17.73
CA ARG A 144 11.41 6.26 17.64
C ARG A 144 11.72 7.02 16.35
N ASP A 145 12.98 7.07 15.95
CA ASP A 145 13.43 7.79 14.76
C ASP A 145 12.93 7.12 13.47
N GLU A 146 12.99 5.80 13.41
CA GLU A 146 12.42 5.01 12.30
C GLU A 146 10.89 5.22 12.20
N TYR A 147 10.20 5.24 13.35
CA TYR A 147 8.77 5.50 13.40
C TYR A 147 8.43 6.91 12.92
N GLN A 148 9.18 7.93 13.33
CA GLN A 148 8.99 9.31 12.87
C GLN A 148 9.23 9.46 11.36
N ALA A 149 10.28 8.81 10.84
CA ALA A 149 10.54 8.79 9.41
C ALA A 149 9.39 8.11 8.64
N LEU A 150 8.84 7.03 9.19
CA LEU A 150 7.67 6.36 8.60
C LEU A 150 6.42 7.24 8.62
N VAL A 151 6.14 7.90 9.74
CA VAL A 151 5.03 8.87 9.88
C VAL A 151 5.17 9.97 8.82
N ALA A 152 6.34 10.61 8.71
CA ALA A 152 6.58 11.67 7.73
C ALA A 152 6.36 11.18 6.29
N SER A 153 6.87 9.99 6.00
CA SER A 153 6.81 9.33 4.70
C SER A 153 5.37 8.95 4.29
N ILE A 154 4.55 8.50 5.24
CA ILE A 154 3.13 8.19 5.02
C ILE A 154 2.34 9.50 4.85
N ARG A 155 2.55 10.49 5.73
CA ARG A 155 1.89 11.81 5.66
C ARG A 155 2.11 12.50 4.32
N ASP A 156 3.32 12.43 3.76
CA ASP A 156 3.61 13.04 2.46
C ASP A 156 2.76 12.46 1.32
N SER A 157 2.22 11.25 1.49
CA SER A 157 1.34 10.61 0.52
C SER A 157 -0.08 11.17 0.52
N PHE A 158 -0.49 11.96 1.52
CA PHE A 158 -1.83 12.54 1.59
C PHE A 158 -1.92 13.90 0.89
N ARG A 159 -3.13 14.24 0.44
CA ARG A 159 -3.52 15.63 0.18
C ARG A 159 -4.07 16.26 1.45
N TRP A 160 -3.81 17.56 1.57
CA TRP A 160 -4.05 18.34 2.78
C TRP A 160 -5.15 19.34 2.52
N SER A 161 -6.06 19.46 3.48
CA SER A 161 -6.99 20.58 3.57
C SER A 161 -6.33 21.78 4.24
N ASP A 162 -6.97 22.94 4.12
CA ASP A 162 -6.45 24.21 4.65
C ASP A 162 -6.30 24.23 6.18
N ASP A 163 -6.99 23.35 6.90
CA ASP A 163 -6.90 23.20 8.35
C ASP A 163 -5.77 22.26 8.81
N GLY A 164 -4.96 21.74 7.87
CA GLY A 164 -3.84 20.84 8.13
C GLY A 164 -4.21 19.36 8.28
N ARG A 165 -5.45 18.97 7.96
CA ARG A 165 -5.90 17.56 8.03
C ARG A 165 -5.93 16.86 6.68
N ALA A 166 -5.97 15.53 6.71
CA ALA A 166 -6.22 14.71 5.54
C ALA A 166 -7.62 14.98 4.97
N ILE A 167 -7.74 15.08 3.64
CA ILE A 167 -9.03 15.27 2.98
C ILE A 167 -9.76 13.93 2.91
N ALA A 168 -10.78 13.74 3.74
CA ALA A 168 -11.63 12.54 3.74
C ALA A 168 -12.56 12.50 2.51
N ILE A 169 -12.72 11.32 1.93
CA ILE A 169 -13.65 11.04 0.83
C ILE A 169 -14.93 10.45 1.44
N GLY A 170 -15.87 11.32 1.76
CA GLY A 170 -17.13 10.92 2.41
C GLY A 170 -17.99 9.96 1.59
N GLY A 171 -18.79 9.15 2.30
CA GLY A 171 -19.81 8.27 1.71
C GLY A 171 -19.27 7.01 1.02
N ARG A 172 -17.96 6.71 1.13
CA ARG A 172 -17.36 5.46 0.67
C ARG A 172 -16.45 4.89 1.75
N ALA A 173 -16.58 3.59 1.99
CA ALA A 173 -15.78 2.77 2.90
C ALA A 173 -15.99 1.30 2.53
N TYR A 174 -15.01 0.44 2.78
CA TYR A 174 -15.16 -1.01 2.57
C TYR A 174 -15.95 -1.68 3.67
N GLY A 175 -15.86 -1.17 4.90
CA GLY A 175 -16.57 -1.64 6.07
C GLY A 175 -17.03 -0.48 6.94
N ASP A 176 -17.13 -0.78 8.23
CA ASP A 176 -17.61 0.17 9.23
C ASP A 176 -16.47 0.95 9.88
N HIS A 177 -15.29 0.32 10.01
CA HIS A 177 -14.14 0.83 10.76
C HIS A 177 -13.03 1.37 9.85
N ASP A 178 -13.37 1.84 8.65
CA ASP A 178 -12.42 2.39 7.70
C ASP A 178 -12.93 3.65 7.00
N ALA A 179 -11.98 4.43 6.48
CA ALA A 179 -12.23 5.64 5.71
C ALA A 179 -11.23 5.77 4.55
N PHE A 180 -11.65 6.47 3.50
CA PHE A 180 -10.79 6.83 2.38
C PHE A 180 -10.39 8.30 2.44
N TYR A 181 -9.17 8.59 2.01
CA TYR A 181 -8.60 9.94 1.97
C TYR A 181 -7.97 10.20 0.60
N GLU A 182 -7.98 11.47 0.18
CA GLU A 182 -7.28 11.86 -1.04
C GLU A 182 -5.76 11.70 -0.90
N ALA A 183 -5.13 11.10 -1.92
CA ALA A 183 -3.70 10.88 -1.92
C ALA A 183 -2.98 11.61 -3.06
N ARG A 184 -1.68 11.80 -2.88
CA ARG A 184 -0.74 12.23 -3.90
C ARG A 184 -0.16 11.01 -4.63
N GLY A 185 0.29 11.26 -5.85
CA GLY A 185 0.91 10.26 -6.72
C GLY A 185 -0.01 9.83 -7.86
N SER A 186 0.44 8.79 -8.57
CA SER A 186 -0.30 8.21 -9.69
C SER A 186 -0.04 6.71 -9.73
N TYR A 187 -1.12 5.93 -9.85
CA TYR A 187 -1.03 4.48 -9.83
C TYR A 187 -0.70 3.93 -11.23
N SER A 188 0.25 2.99 -11.30
CA SER A 188 0.64 2.32 -12.54
C SER A 188 1.13 0.89 -12.27
N LEU A 189 1.45 0.12 -13.31
CA LEU A 189 2.13 -1.17 -13.15
C LEU A 189 3.46 -1.05 -12.40
N PHE A 190 4.16 0.08 -12.51
CA PHE A 190 5.45 0.30 -11.83
C PHE A 190 5.30 0.95 -10.46
N THR A 191 4.12 1.48 -10.15
CA THR A 191 3.79 2.19 -8.90
C THR A 191 2.46 1.66 -8.37
N THR A 192 2.55 0.54 -7.67
CA THR A 192 1.43 -0.15 -7.04
C THR A 192 1.40 0.09 -5.53
N CYS A 193 0.36 -0.40 -4.86
CA CYS A 193 0.27 -0.47 -3.40
C CYS A 193 1.53 -1.08 -2.75
N ASN A 194 2.00 -2.22 -3.28
CA ASN A 194 3.15 -2.92 -2.73
C ASN A 194 4.46 -2.13 -2.94
N THR A 195 4.57 -1.39 -4.06
CA THR A 195 5.70 -0.48 -4.26
C THR A 195 5.65 0.71 -3.30
N TRP A 196 4.45 1.20 -2.99
CA TRP A 196 4.24 2.31 -2.06
C TRP A 196 4.65 1.89 -0.65
N THR A 197 4.17 0.73 -0.18
CA THR A 197 4.52 0.15 1.13
C THR A 197 6.03 -0.06 1.24
N ASN A 198 6.64 -0.67 0.22
CA ASN A 198 8.09 -0.86 0.14
C ASN A 198 8.86 0.48 0.21
N ALA A 199 8.37 1.53 -0.45
CA ALA A 199 9.00 2.85 -0.42
C ALA A 199 8.89 3.53 0.95
N ARG A 200 7.78 3.34 1.69
CA ARG A 200 7.64 3.86 3.05
C ARG A 200 8.62 3.19 4.01
N LEU A 201 8.76 1.86 3.93
CA LEU A 201 9.75 1.09 4.69
C LEU A 201 11.18 1.54 4.38
N LYS A 202 11.50 1.72 3.08
CA LYS A 202 12.80 2.26 2.64
C LYS A 202 13.10 3.63 3.23
N ALA A 203 12.12 4.55 3.20
CA ALA A 203 12.28 5.90 3.73
C ALA A 203 12.50 5.92 5.25
N ALA A 204 11.97 4.92 5.96
CA ALA A 204 12.18 4.72 7.39
C ALA A 204 13.49 3.97 7.73
N GLY A 205 14.31 3.63 6.74
CA GLY A 205 15.53 2.85 6.93
C GLY A 205 15.28 1.38 7.29
N LEU A 206 14.07 0.88 7.06
CA LEU A 206 13.69 -0.50 7.35
C LEU A 206 14.03 -1.43 6.18
N THR A 207 13.99 -2.74 6.46
CA THR A 207 14.17 -3.76 5.43
C THR A 207 13.20 -3.52 4.27
N HIS A 208 13.71 -3.58 3.05
CA HIS A 208 12.89 -3.39 1.86
C HIS A 208 13.51 -4.16 0.70
N VAL A 209 12.77 -4.31 -0.39
CA VAL A 209 13.30 -4.89 -1.62
C VAL A 209 13.59 -3.79 -2.64
N LEU A 210 14.45 -4.07 -3.62
CA LEU A 210 14.82 -3.07 -4.61
C LEU A 210 13.60 -2.52 -5.36
N TRP A 211 12.68 -3.40 -5.76
CA TRP A 211 11.38 -3.05 -6.33
C TRP A 211 10.42 -4.24 -6.26
N THR A 212 9.13 -4.02 -5.99
CA THR A 212 8.12 -5.08 -6.11
C THR A 212 6.72 -4.53 -6.38
N PRO A 213 6.02 -5.00 -7.43
CA PRO A 213 4.61 -4.72 -7.63
C PRO A 213 3.70 -5.68 -6.84
N PHE A 214 4.25 -6.78 -6.30
CA PHE A 214 3.51 -7.86 -5.63
C PHE A 214 3.85 -7.95 -4.13
N SER A 215 2.86 -8.31 -3.30
CA SER A 215 3.02 -8.39 -1.84
C SER A 215 4.03 -9.44 -1.43
N GLY A 216 4.03 -10.61 -2.09
CA GLY A 216 4.81 -11.77 -1.69
C GLY A 216 6.32 -11.54 -1.57
N SER A 217 6.92 -10.71 -2.42
CA SER A 217 8.36 -10.39 -2.31
C SER A 217 8.67 -9.59 -1.05
N LEU A 218 7.81 -8.63 -0.72
CA LEU A 218 7.97 -7.83 0.49
C LEU A 218 7.72 -8.67 1.75
N MET A 219 6.66 -9.48 1.75
CA MET A 219 6.36 -10.38 2.87
C MET A 219 7.49 -11.40 3.13
N ARG A 220 8.11 -11.93 2.08
CA ARG A 220 9.28 -12.83 2.22
C ARG A 220 10.50 -12.13 2.82
N ALA A 221 10.68 -10.83 2.59
CA ALA A 221 11.82 -10.09 3.16
C ALA A 221 11.72 -9.90 4.69
N TYR A 222 10.54 -10.11 5.26
CA TYR A 222 10.24 -9.94 6.68
C TYR A 222 9.95 -11.25 7.43
N ARG A 223 10.01 -12.39 6.73
CA ARG A 223 9.91 -13.73 7.32
C ARG A 223 11.30 -14.34 7.45
#